data_AF-A0A8J3GTQ3-F1
#
_entry.id   AF-A0A8J3GTQ3-F1
#
_cell.length_a   1.000
_cell.length_b   1.000
_cell.length_c   1.000
_cell.angle_alpha   90.00
_cell.angle_beta   90.00
_cell.angle_gamma   90.00
#
_symmetry.space_group_name_H-M   'P 1'
#
loop_
_entity.id
_entity.type
_entity.pdbx_description
1 polymer ?
#
loop_
_entity_poly.entity_id
_entity_poly.type
_entity_poly.pdbx_seq_one_letter_code
_entity_poly.pdbx_strand_id
1 'polypeptide(L)'
;MAVVKGRSDLIHDPADATSVPADAKRARGRQVTLTGTLANAAADSNTSKYHLGDLPSRCIPKELFFDVENWGFAQVVIGTETDTDALLDVAKSAATTQTITTRGTANHAKELWDMLGLSADPGGMISLWVHAEADAAGAGSMPFELTYLTD
;
A
#
# COMPACT_ATOMS: atom_id res chain seq x y z
N MET A 1 13.30 -11.41 38.71
CA MET A 1 12.88 -10.81 37.42
C MET A 1 11.87 -9.72 37.74
N ALA A 2 12.06 -8.48 37.28
CA ALA A 2 11.10 -7.42 37.56
C ALA A 2 9.79 -7.67 36.81
N VAL A 3 8.65 -7.58 37.49
CA VAL A 3 7.33 -7.61 36.84
C VAL A 3 7.07 -6.22 36.28
N VAL A 4 7.09 -6.09 34.97
CA VAL A 4 6.78 -4.84 34.27
C VAL A 4 5.30 -4.87 33.84
N LYS A 5 4.57 -3.80 34.15
CA LYS A 5 3.23 -3.56 33.62
C LYS A 5 3.33 -2.42 32.61
N GLY A 6 3.00 -2.69 31.36
CA GLY A 6 2.93 -1.70 30.28
C GLY A 6 1.49 -1.42 29.86
N ARG A 7 1.29 -0.34 29.10
CA ARG A 7 0.01 0.00 28.44
C ARG A 7 0.25 0.12 26.94
N SER A 8 -0.79 -0.12 26.13
CA SER A 8 -0.75 0.15 24.69
C SER A 8 -0.77 1.66 24.43
N ASP A 9 -0.22 2.06 23.29
CA ASP A 9 -0.29 3.41 22.69
C ASP A 9 -1.72 3.92 22.41
N LEU A 10 -2.74 3.06 22.52
CA LEU A 10 -4.14 3.44 22.47
C LEU A 10 -4.68 3.96 23.82
N ILE A 11 -3.97 3.72 24.91
CA ILE A 11 -4.43 4.01 26.28
C ILE A 11 -3.66 5.20 26.85
N HIS A 12 -4.28 6.36 26.81
CA HIS A 12 -3.76 7.57 27.43
C HIS A 12 -4.09 7.59 28.94
N ASP A 13 -3.07 7.71 29.79
CA ASP A 13 -3.24 8.08 31.19
C ASP A 13 -3.23 9.62 31.33
N PRO A 14 -4.34 10.26 31.72
CA PRO A 14 -4.37 11.71 31.93
C PRO A 14 -3.60 12.16 33.19
N ALA A 15 -3.25 11.22 34.09
CA ALA A 15 -2.47 11.52 35.30
C ALA A 15 -0.94 11.42 35.09
N ASP A 16 -0.50 10.93 33.93
CA ASP A 16 0.92 10.86 33.56
C ASP A 16 1.25 11.99 32.57
N ALA A 17 2.13 12.91 32.97
CA ALA A 17 2.52 14.05 32.15
C ALA A 17 3.29 13.68 30.86
N THR A 18 3.78 12.44 30.77
CA THR A 18 4.51 11.92 29.59
C THR A 18 3.62 11.09 28.66
N SER A 19 2.39 10.83 29.07
CA SER A 19 1.42 10.07 28.30
C SER A 19 0.85 10.92 27.17
N VAL A 20 0.95 10.43 25.93
CA VAL A 20 0.46 11.11 24.73
C VAL A 20 -0.90 10.52 24.34
N PRO A 21 -1.90 11.33 23.93
CA PRO A 21 -3.15 10.81 23.39
C PRO A 21 -2.94 9.91 22.16
N ALA A 22 -3.78 8.89 22.02
CA ALA A 22 -3.72 7.98 20.87
C ALA A 22 -3.99 8.73 19.56
N ASP A 23 -3.31 8.32 18.48
CA ASP A 23 -3.59 8.78 17.13
C ASP A 23 -5.07 8.48 16.78
N ALA A 24 -5.81 9.52 16.40
CA ALA A 24 -7.24 9.42 16.12
C ALA A 24 -7.56 8.46 14.97
N LYS A 25 -6.72 8.36 13.94
CA LYS A 25 -6.89 7.43 12.81
C LYS A 25 -6.64 5.99 13.26
N ARG A 26 -5.66 5.77 14.14
CA ARG A 26 -5.39 4.44 14.71
C ARG A 26 -6.49 4.01 15.68
N ALA A 27 -7.01 4.94 16.48
CA ALA A 27 -8.02 4.65 17.49
C ALA A 27 -9.45 4.55 16.93
N ARG A 28 -9.79 5.39 15.93
CA ARG A 28 -11.17 5.58 15.43
C ARG A 28 -11.26 5.89 13.94
N GLY A 29 -10.22 5.64 13.15
CA GLY A 29 -10.22 5.94 11.72
C GLY A 29 -11.31 5.18 10.96
N ARG A 30 -11.82 5.80 9.89
CA ARG A 30 -12.74 5.17 8.94
C ARG A 30 -11.96 4.28 7.99
N GLN A 31 -12.40 3.04 7.85
CA GLN A 31 -11.91 2.15 6.79
C GLN A 31 -12.55 2.52 5.45
N VAL A 32 -11.72 2.71 4.44
CA VAL A 32 -12.11 2.93 3.05
C VAL A 32 -11.49 1.83 2.21
N THR A 33 -12.28 1.28 1.30
CA THR A 33 -11.86 0.22 0.39
C THR A 33 -12.16 0.67 -1.04
N LEU A 34 -11.13 0.65 -1.88
CA LEU A 34 -11.22 0.90 -3.31
C LEU A 34 -11.02 -0.42 -4.04
N THR A 35 -11.90 -0.76 -4.98
CA THR A 35 -11.76 -1.96 -5.81
C THR A 35 -11.79 -1.58 -7.28
N GLY A 36 -11.06 -2.32 -8.10
CA GLY A 36 -11.00 -2.08 -9.54
C GLY A 36 -10.32 -3.21 -10.27
N THR A 37 -10.23 -3.06 -11.60
CA THR A 37 -9.52 -4.00 -12.47
C THR A 37 -8.75 -3.21 -13.50
N LEU A 38 -7.46 -3.50 -13.63
CA LEU A 38 -6.64 -3.04 -14.75
C LEU A 38 -6.67 -4.06 -15.88
N ALA A 39 -6.49 -3.59 -17.11
CA ALA A 39 -6.35 -4.43 -18.29
C ALA A 39 -5.21 -3.93 -19.16
N ASN A 40 -4.47 -4.86 -19.75
CA ASN A 40 -3.41 -4.55 -20.71
C ASN A 40 -3.67 -5.29 -22.03
N ALA A 41 -3.26 -4.69 -23.14
CA ALA A 41 -3.21 -5.34 -24.44
C ALA A 41 -1.88 -6.08 -24.63
N ALA A 42 -1.87 -7.06 -25.53
CA ALA A 42 -0.66 -7.82 -25.87
C ALA A 42 0.41 -6.98 -26.58
N ALA A 43 0.04 -5.81 -27.11
CA ALA A 43 0.95 -4.89 -27.79
C ALA A 43 1.44 -3.75 -26.87
N ASP A 44 1.09 -3.77 -25.58
CA ASP A 44 1.50 -2.73 -24.65
C ASP A 44 3.00 -2.83 -24.36
N SER A 45 3.67 -1.69 -24.43
CA SER A 45 5.14 -1.60 -24.32
C SER A 45 5.65 -1.60 -22.88
N ASN A 46 6.96 -1.77 -22.73
CA ASN A 46 7.73 -1.57 -21.51
C ASN A 46 7.78 -0.12 -20.96
N THR A 47 7.02 0.81 -21.53
CA THR A 47 6.86 2.18 -21.00
C THR A 47 5.43 2.47 -20.53
N SER A 48 4.56 1.46 -20.60
CA SER A 48 3.18 1.55 -20.17
C SER A 48 3.09 1.68 -18.66
N LYS A 49 2.18 2.54 -18.20
CA LYS A 49 1.82 2.72 -16.79
C LYS A 49 0.31 2.82 -16.63
N TYR A 50 -0.21 2.25 -15.55
CA TYR A 50 -1.64 2.14 -15.28
C TYR A 50 -1.96 2.72 -13.91
N HIS A 51 -2.88 3.67 -13.84
CA HIS A 51 -3.29 4.32 -12.59
C HIS A 51 -4.23 3.40 -11.81
N LEU A 52 -3.86 3.06 -10.58
CA LEU A 52 -4.69 2.25 -9.68
C LEU A 52 -5.71 3.11 -8.94
N GLY A 53 -5.27 4.25 -8.44
CA GLY A 53 -6.10 5.16 -7.67
C GLY A 53 -5.28 6.11 -6.80
N ASP A 54 -5.99 7.07 -6.21
CA ASP A 54 -5.41 8.11 -5.37
C ASP A 54 -5.76 7.87 -3.91
N LEU A 55 -4.74 7.76 -3.06
CA LEU A 55 -4.90 7.54 -1.63
C LEU A 55 -4.38 8.76 -0.85
N PRO A 56 -4.98 9.13 0.28
CA PRO A 56 -4.42 10.19 1.12
C PRO A 56 -3.00 9.83 1.57
N SER A 57 -2.07 10.78 1.46
CA SER A 57 -0.67 10.64 1.90
C SER A 57 -0.53 10.12 3.33
N ARG A 58 -1.40 10.60 4.22
CA ARG A 58 -1.43 10.23 5.64
C ARG A 58 -2.40 9.09 5.99
N CYS A 59 -2.90 8.35 5.00
CA CYS A 59 -3.69 7.17 5.26
C CYS A 59 -2.81 6.05 5.83
N ILE A 60 -3.40 5.11 6.55
CA ILE A 60 -2.72 3.90 7.04
C ILE A 60 -3.18 2.73 6.17
N PRO A 61 -2.35 2.24 5.22
CA PRO A 61 -2.68 1.07 4.43
C PRO A 61 -2.89 -0.15 5.33
N LYS A 62 -3.98 -0.89 5.10
CA LYS A 62 -4.27 -2.14 5.80
C LYS A 62 -3.95 -3.33 4.91
N GLU A 63 -4.51 -3.32 3.72
CA GLU A 63 -4.40 -4.41 2.78
C GLU A 63 -4.45 -3.85 1.36
N LEU A 64 -3.39 -4.09 0.59
CA LEU A 64 -3.35 -3.85 -0.84
C LEU A 64 -3.24 -5.23 -1.50
N PHE A 65 -4.30 -5.64 -2.16
CA PHE A 65 -4.44 -6.94 -2.78
C PHE A 65 -4.47 -6.80 -4.30
N PHE A 66 -3.73 -7.66 -4.99
CA PHE A 66 -3.66 -7.71 -6.44
C PHE A 66 -3.76 -9.16 -6.90
N ASP A 67 -4.71 -9.45 -7.78
CA ASP A 67 -4.82 -10.74 -8.45
C ASP A 67 -4.07 -10.67 -9.79
N VAL A 68 -2.89 -11.26 -9.83
CA VAL A 68 -1.92 -11.12 -10.92
C VAL A 68 -1.91 -12.33 -11.86
N GLU A 69 -2.77 -13.32 -11.61
CA GLU A 69 -2.83 -14.57 -12.38
C GLU A 69 -2.92 -14.30 -13.89
N ASN A 70 -3.79 -13.37 -14.26
CA ASN A 70 -4.07 -13.01 -15.65
C ASN A 70 -3.33 -11.75 -16.10
N TRP A 71 -2.35 -11.24 -15.34
CA TRP A 71 -1.63 -10.04 -15.73
C TRP A 71 -0.74 -10.31 -16.95
N GLY A 72 -0.81 -9.46 -17.97
CA GLY A 72 -0.15 -9.71 -19.26
C GLY A 72 1.36 -9.49 -19.26
N PHE A 73 1.89 -8.80 -18.24
CA PHE A 73 3.33 -8.60 -18.05
C PHE A 73 3.95 -9.72 -17.21
N ALA A 74 5.27 -9.89 -17.34
CA ALA A 74 6.03 -10.91 -16.60
C ALA A 74 6.34 -10.51 -15.15
N GLN A 75 6.30 -9.21 -14.84
CA GLN A 75 6.53 -8.63 -13.52
C GLN A 75 5.32 -7.82 -13.07
N VAL A 76 5.22 -7.65 -11.76
CA VAL A 76 4.23 -6.82 -11.09
C VAL A 76 5.01 -5.76 -10.31
N VAL A 77 5.09 -4.57 -10.90
CA VAL A 77 5.86 -3.44 -10.37
C VAL A 77 4.89 -2.32 -10.02
N ILE A 78 4.82 -1.98 -8.73
CA ILE A 78 3.85 -1.06 -8.18
C ILE A 78 4.57 0.00 -7.36
N GLY A 79 4.24 1.26 -7.61
CA GLY A 79 4.84 2.38 -6.94
C GLY A 79 4.08 3.68 -7.20
N THR A 80 4.80 4.79 -7.09
CA THR A 80 4.30 6.11 -7.49
C THR A 80 4.56 6.32 -8.98
N GLU A 81 4.12 7.43 -9.55
CA GLU A 81 4.37 7.72 -10.97
C GLU A 81 5.87 7.85 -11.30
N THR A 82 6.67 8.36 -10.36
CA THR A 82 8.09 8.66 -10.56
C THR A 82 9.04 7.63 -9.95
N ASP A 83 8.53 6.84 -8.99
CA ASP A 83 9.28 5.82 -8.27
C ASP A 83 8.53 4.49 -8.43
N THR A 84 9.01 3.66 -9.36
CA THR A 84 8.24 2.56 -9.96
C THR A 84 8.09 1.36 -9.03
N ASP A 85 9.10 1.07 -8.21
CA ASP A 85 9.22 -0.10 -7.34
C ASP A 85 9.02 0.22 -5.84
N ALA A 86 8.52 1.43 -5.54
CA ALA A 86 8.36 1.92 -4.17
C ALA A 86 7.50 1.03 -3.25
N LEU A 87 6.55 0.25 -3.79
CA LEU A 87 5.70 -0.67 -3.00
C LEU A 87 6.01 -2.14 -3.24
N LEU A 88 6.20 -2.53 -4.50
CA LEU A 88 6.37 -3.92 -4.89
C LEU A 88 7.14 -4.00 -6.20
N ASP A 89 8.13 -4.88 -6.24
CA ASP A 89 8.72 -5.40 -7.47
C ASP A 89 8.94 -6.89 -7.30
N VAL A 90 8.13 -7.67 -8.03
CA VAL A 90 8.21 -9.13 -8.05
C VAL A 90 7.89 -9.68 -9.43
N ALA A 91 8.51 -10.81 -9.76
CA ALA A 91 8.09 -11.60 -10.91
C ALA A 91 6.68 -12.18 -10.68
N LYS A 92 5.81 -12.09 -11.69
CA LYS A 92 4.47 -12.69 -11.66
C LYS A 92 4.51 -14.20 -11.35
N SER A 93 5.58 -14.88 -11.77
CA SER A 93 5.77 -16.31 -11.49
C SER A 93 5.97 -16.64 -10.01
N ALA A 94 6.20 -15.65 -9.15
CA ALA A 94 6.40 -15.87 -7.72
C ALA A 94 5.10 -16.24 -6.99
N ALA A 95 3.96 -15.66 -7.40
CA ALA A 95 2.63 -15.99 -6.89
C ALA A 95 1.53 -15.46 -7.81
N THR A 96 0.37 -16.13 -7.80
CA THR A 96 -0.82 -15.73 -8.56
C THR A 96 -1.55 -14.55 -7.94
N THR A 97 -1.34 -14.29 -6.65
CA THR A 97 -1.86 -13.12 -5.95
C THR A 97 -0.73 -12.44 -5.19
N GLN A 98 -0.76 -11.11 -5.13
CA GLN A 98 0.18 -10.30 -4.37
C GLN A 98 -0.61 -9.53 -3.31
N THR A 99 -0.29 -9.79 -2.05
CA THR A 99 -0.90 -9.10 -0.93
C THR A 99 0.18 -8.30 -0.21
N ILE A 100 0.17 -6.99 -0.42
CA ILE A 100 0.99 -6.06 0.34
C ILE A 100 0.17 -5.68 1.57
N THR A 101 0.34 -6.49 2.62
CA THR A 101 -0.22 -6.16 3.93
C THR A 101 0.89 -5.88 4.91
N THR A 102 0.61 -4.91 5.75
CA THR A 102 1.48 -4.52 6.85
C THR A 102 1.22 -5.38 8.10
N ARG A 103 0.34 -6.39 8.06
CA ARG A 103 0.06 -7.27 9.21
C ARG A 103 1.27 -8.16 9.51
N GLY A 104 2.03 -7.79 10.55
CA GLY A 104 3.17 -8.56 11.05
C GLY A 104 4.53 -8.16 10.48
N THR A 105 4.62 -7.09 9.69
CA THR A 105 5.88 -6.56 9.13
C THR A 105 6.29 -5.24 9.78
N ALA A 106 7.52 -4.77 9.49
CA ALA A 106 8.02 -3.48 9.96
C ALA A 106 7.18 -2.27 9.48
N ASN A 107 6.32 -2.49 8.47
CA ASN A 107 5.45 -1.47 7.93
C ASN A 107 4.08 -1.42 8.62
N HIS A 108 3.85 -2.23 9.67
CA HIS A 108 2.59 -2.20 10.43
C HIS A 108 2.28 -0.80 10.99
N ALA A 109 1.07 -0.33 10.69
CA ALA A 109 0.54 0.95 11.15
C ALA A 109 1.34 2.20 10.70
N LYS A 110 2.24 2.07 9.72
CA LYS A 110 2.87 3.22 9.07
C LYS A 110 1.89 3.96 8.16
N GLU A 111 2.11 5.25 8.00
CA GLU A 111 1.39 6.05 7.01
C GLU A 111 1.90 5.72 5.59
N LEU A 112 1.07 5.91 4.57
CA LEU A 112 1.39 5.55 3.18
C LEU A 112 2.70 6.18 2.70
N TRP A 113 2.95 7.45 2.99
CA TRP A 113 4.19 8.12 2.59
C TRP A 113 5.45 7.49 3.20
N ASP A 114 5.40 7.06 4.46
CA ASP A 114 6.52 6.38 5.15
C ASP A 114 6.68 4.95 4.61
N MET A 115 5.58 4.27 4.28
CA MET A 115 5.62 2.97 3.61
C MET A 115 6.25 3.05 2.22
N LEU A 116 6.04 4.15 1.49
CA LEU A 116 6.66 4.45 0.20
C LEU A 116 8.12 4.92 0.31
N GLY A 117 8.68 5.04 1.53
CA GLY A 117 10.05 5.49 1.73
C GLY A 117 10.28 6.98 1.47
N LEU A 118 9.22 7.80 1.39
CA LEU A 118 9.36 9.24 1.22
C LEU A 118 10.01 9.85 2.47
N SER A 119 10.88 10.85 2.28
CA SER A 119 11.62 11.46 3.40
C SER A 119 10.73 12.30 4.33
N ALA A 120 9.58 12.75 3.84
CA ALA A 120 8.58 13.53 4.57
C ALA A 120 7.21 13.34 3.93
N ASP A 121 6.16 13.61 4.70
CA ASP A 121 4.79 13.63 4.21
C ASP A 121 4.61 14.70 3.11
N PRO A 122 4.29 14.30 1.86
CA PRO A 122 4.05 15.25 0.78
C PRO A 122 2.73 16.01 0.92
N GLY A 123 1.84 15.57 1.81
CA GLY A 123 0.47 16.07 1.94
C GLY A 123 -0.41 15.68 0.75
N GLY A 124 -1.71 15.97 0.86
CA GLY A 124 -2.67 15.69 -0.20
C GLY A 124 -2.84 14.20 -0.51
N MET A 125 -2.96 13.87 -1.80
CA MET A 125 -3.17 12.52 -2.32
C MET A 125 -1.91 12.01 -3.02
N ILE A 126 -1.63 10.72 -2.87
CA ILE A 126 -0.58 9.99 -3.56
C ILE A 126 -1.24 9.03 -4.54
N SER A 127 -0.89 9.16 -5.82
CA SER A 127 -1.35 8.27 -6.88
C SER A 127 -0.50 7.01 -6.93
N LEU A 128 -1.15 5.85 -6.90
CA LEU A 128 -0.50 4.56 -7.09
C LEU A 128 -0.61 4.11 -8.55
N TRP A 129 0.48 3.55 -9.06
CA TRP A 129 0.62 3.14 -10.45
C TRP A 129 1.22 1.74 -10.54
N VAL A 130 0.81 1.01 -11.56
CA VAL A 130 1.49 -0.21 -12.03
C VAL A 130 2.33 0.16 -13.24
N HIS A 131 3.58 -0.26 -13.24
CA HIS A 131 4.52 0.00 -14.33
C HIS A 131 4.88 -1.28 -15.07
N ALA A 132 5.02 -1.18 -16.39
CA ALA A 132 5.58 -2.23 -17.21
C ALA A 132 7.09 -2.03 -17.32
N GLU A 133 7.91 -3.00 -16.92
CA GLU A 133 9.37 -2.96 -17.13
C GLU A 133 9.81 -3.63 -18.44
N ALA A 134 8.92 -4.45 -19.00
CA ALA A 134 9.11 -5.17 -20.26
C ALA A 134 7.82 -5.10 -21.08
N ASP A 135 7.92 -5.41 -22.37
CA ASP A 135 6.75 -5.51 -23.24
C ASP A 135 5.81 -6.62 -22.76
N ALA A 136 4.51 -6.45 -22.98
CA ALA A 136 3.52 -7.42 -22.59
C ALA A 136 3.76 -8.77 -23.29
N ALA A 137 3.76 -9.86 -22.52
CA ALA A 137 3.84 -11.21 -23.08
C ALA A 137 2.48 -11.65 -23.66
N GLY A 138 1.39 -10.98 -23.28
CA GLY A 138 0.03 -11.22 -23.75
C GLY A 138 -0.93 -10.18 -23.21
N ALA A 139 -2.17 -10.21 -23.71
CA ALA A 139 -3.25 -9.41 -23.13
C ALA A 139 -3.66 -10.01 -21.78
N GLY A 140 -4.10 -9.16 -20.86
CA GLY A 140 -4.33 -9.58 -19.49
C GLY A 140 -5.19 -8.61 -18.69
N SER A 141 -5.47 -9.02 -17.45
CA SER A 141 -6.17 -8.21 -16.46
C SER A 141 -5.64 -8.45 -15.05
N MET A 142 -5.81 -7.46 -14.19
CA MET A 142 -5.40 -7.50 -12.80
C MET A 142 -6.48 -6.83 -11.92
N PRO A 143 -7.41 -7.60 -11.36
CA PRO A 143 -8.28 -7.14 -10.29
C PRO A 143 -7.47 -6.74 -9.05
N PHE A 144 -7.93 -5.71 -8.34
CA PHE A 144 -7.26 -5.23 -7.14
C PHE A 144 -8.23 -4.68 -6.09
N GLU A 145 -7.76 -4.67 -4.85
CA GLU A 145 -8.41 -4.03 -3.71
C GLU A 145 -7.39 -3.23 -2.88
N LEU A 146 -7.68 -1.96 -2.61
CA LEU A 146 -6.86 -1.08 -1.78
C LEU A 146 -7.68 -0.66 -0.55
N THR A 147 -7.34 -1.21 0.61
CA THR A 147 -8.00 -0.94 1.88
C THR A 147 -7.08 -0.14 2.81
N TYR A 148 -7.57 1.00 3.30
CA TYR A 148 -6.82 1.90 4.19
C TYR A 148 -7.71 2.51 5.29
N LEU A 149 -7.07 3.00 6.37
CA LEU A 149 -7.72 3.85 7.37
C LEU A 149 -7.40 5.32 7.09
N THR A 150 -8.42 6.17 7.21
CA THR A 150 -8.30 7.63 7.18
C THR A 150 -9.09 8.23 8.34
N ASP A 151 -8.87 9.51 8.61
CA ASP A 151 -9.62 10.34 9.56
C ASP A 151 -11.12 10.50 9.22
#